data_AF-A0A1M7KJX7-F1
#
_entry.id   AF-A0A1M7KJX7-F1
#
_cell.length_a   1.000
_cell.length_b   1.000
_cell.length_c   1.000
_cell.angle_alpha   90.00
_cell.angle_beta   90.00
_cell.angle_gamma   90.00
#
_symmetry.space_group_name_H-M   'P 1'
#
loop_
_entity.id
_entity.type
_entity.pdbx_description
1 polymer ?
#
loop_
_entity_poly.entity_id
_entity_poly.type
_entity_poly.pdbx_seq_one_letter_code
_entity_poly.pdbx_strand_id
1 'polypeptide(L)'
;MQHTDKSLQRKVNFLLYYAVISTSIFLVFILSSFVGKDKNLTADEITVKRITVVGEDNLPRMVLSNETRQHSGRMEGKEFPKRERPAGIIFFTNKGDECGGIVAATTAKDGSVNHGMSFTMDNYHDDQVIQLLNDETYENGKAEVSRGLMFNEYPVGSNLNDRMAKTEELKKIADPKEREAKIGELWDKEGAKRRMFIGRNVNADAGVFLYDAKGKPKMKIYVDKAGNPKIEVRDSTGKYKNIIQQ
;
A
#
# COMPACT_ATOMS: atom_id res chain seq x y z
N MET A 1 51.96 -57.15 45.80
CA MET A 1 50.97 -57.20 44.69
C MET A 1 49.63 -56.53 45.00
N GLN A 2 49.11 -56.51 46.24
CA GLN A 2 47.80 -55.89 46.58
C GLN A 2 47.70 -54.36 46.41
N HIS A 3 48.79 -53.60 46.50
CA HIS A 3 48.75 -52.13 46.36
C HIS A 3 48.52 -51.65 44.92
N THR A 4 48.98 -52.42 43.93
CA THR A 4 48.85 -52.08 42.51
C THR A 4 47.41 -52.21 42.02
N ASP A 5 46.67 -53.16 42.60
CA ASP A 5 45.28 -53.49 42.24
C ASP A 5 44.29 -52.39 42.69
N LYS A 6 44.43 -51.89 43.93
CA LYS A 6 43.64 -50.75 44.43
C LYS A 6 43.90 -49.45 43.66
N SER A 7 45.13 -49.23 43.19
CA SER A 7 45.49 -48.07 42.35
C SER A 7 44.87 -48.18 40.96
N LEU A 8 44.90 -49.37 40.37
CA LEU A 8 44.28 -49.66 39.08
C LEU A 8 42.75 -49.49 39.14
N GLN A 9 42.11 -50.04 40.17
CA GLN A 9 40.66 -49.92 40.38
C GLN A 9 40.22 -48.45 40.52
N ARG A 10 40.99 -47.62 41.23
CA ARG A 10 40.71 -46.18 41.34
C ARG A 10 40.82 -45.46 39.99
N LYS A 11 41.82 -45.78 39.17
CA LYS A 11 41.99 -45.21 37.82
C LYS A 11 40.86 -45.64 36.88
N VAL A 12 40.46 -46.92 36.92
CA VAL A 12 39.35 -47.46 36.13
C VAL A 12 38.03 -46.81 36.54
N ASN A 13 37.76 -46.69 37.84
CA ASN A 13 36.57 -46.00 38.33
C ASN A 13 36.56 -44.53 37.91
N PHE A 14 37.69 -43.83 38.00
CA PHE A 14 37.82 -42.46 37.52
C PHE A 14 37.54 -42.34 36.02
N LEU A 15 38.11 -43.22 35.20
CA LEU A 15 37.86 -43.27 33.75
C LEU A 15 36.40 -43.56 33.43
N LEU A 16 35.77 -44.47 34.17
CA LEU A 16 34.36 -44.81 34.00
C LEU A 16 33.46 -43.62 34.35
N TYR A 17 33.71 -42.94 35.48
CA TYR A 17 32.98 -41.72 35.83
C TYR A 17 33.21 -40.61 34.80
N TYR A 18 34.44 -40.41 34.35
CA TYR A 18 34.77 -39.43 33.31
C TYR A 18 34.03 -39.73 32.01
N ALA A 19 34.00 -40.98 31.55
CA ALA A 19 33.33 -41.38 30.32
C ALA A 19 31.81 -41.20 30.42
N VAL A 20 31.20 -41.60 31.54
CA VAL A 20 29.76 -41.44 31.78
C VAL A 20 29.38 -39.96 31.83
N ILE A 21 30.13 -39.15 32.59
CA ILE A 21 29.87 -37.71 32.73
C ILE A 21 30.08 -36.99 31.39
N SER A 22 31.19 -37.22 30.71
CA SER A 22 31.49 -36.56 29.43
C SER A 22 30.49 -36.93 28.34
N THR A 23 30.10 -38.21 28.25
CA THR A 23 29.06 -38.67 27.30
C THR A 23 27.70 -38.07 27.63
N SER A 24 27.34 -37.97 28.91
CA SER A 24 26.08 -37.38 29.34
C SER A 24 26.01 -35.88 29.02
N ILE A 25 27.09 -35.14 29.28
CA ILE A 25 27.21 -33.71 28.92
C ILE A 25 27.10 -33.54 27.40
N PHE A 26 27.79 -34.38 26.64
CA PHE A 26 27.75 -34.33 25.18
C PHE A 26 26.33 -34.62 24.63
N LEU A 27 25.64 -35.62 25.20
CA LEU A 27 24.26 -35.94 24.84
C LEU A 27 23.31 -34.78 25.15
N VAL A 28 23.44 -34.14 26.31
CA VAL A 28 22.66 -32.96 26.67
C VAL A 28 22.93 -31.80 25.70
N PHE A 29 24.18 -31.58 25.30
CA PHE A 29 24.55 -30.55 24.31
C PHE A 29 23.90 -30.79 22.95
N ILE A 30 23.92 -32.04 22.47
CA ILE A 30 23.27 -32.45 21.22
C ILE A 30 21.76 -32.22 21.32
N LEU A 31 21.11 -32.75 22.36
CA LEU A 31 19.65 -32.66 22.52
C LEU A 31 19.17 -31.22 22.69
N SER A 32 19.95 -30.36 23.37
CA SER A 32 19.63 -28.94 23.54
C SER A 32 19.71 -28.15 22.23
N SER A 33 20.50 -28.61 21.26
CA SER A 33 20.65 -27.93 19.96
C SER A 33 19.44 -28.15 19.04
N PHE A 34 18.61 -29.15 19.32
CA PHE A 34 17.39 -29.47 18.56
C PHE A 34 16.11 -28.86 19.15
N VAL A 35 16.20 -28.18 20.30
CA VAL A 35 15.06 -27.43 20.83
C VAL A 35 14.91 -26.16 20.01
N GLY A 36 14.18 -26.27 18.90
CA GLY A 36 13.74 -25.14 18.10
C GLY A 36 12.91 -24.21 18.99
N LYS A 37 13.51 -23.13 19.46
CA LYS A 37 12.76 -22.06 20.12
C LYS A 37 11.90 -21.40 19.06
N ASP A 38 10.59 -21.36 19.28
CA ASP A 38 9.72 -20.44 18.55
C ASP A 38 10.35 -19.04 18.63
N LYS A 39 10.70 -18.47 17.47
CA LYS A 39 11.34 -17.15 17.39
C LYS A 39 10.29 -16.06 17.53
N ASN A 40 9.62 -16.04 18.68
CA ASN A 40 8.69 -14.99 19.03
C ASN A 40 9.48 -13.75 19.47
N LEU A 41 9.15 -12.60 18.88
CA LEU A 41 9.64 -11.31 19.33
C LEU A 41 8.58 -10.70 20.25
N THR A 42 8.90 -10.61 21.54
CA THR A 42 8.12 -9.83 22.51
C THR A 42 8.93 -8.61 22.89
N ALA A 43 8.36 -7.42 22.70
CA ALA A 43 8.97 -6.16 23.08
C ALA A 43 7.87 -5.16 23.42
N ASP A 44 8.12 -4.27 24.37
CA ASP A 44 7.20 -3.18 24.71
C ASP A 44 7.18 -2.11 23.59
N GLU A 45 8.33 -1.88 22.94
CA GLU A 45 8.49 -0.95 21.82
C GLU A 45 9.46 -1.50 20.78
N ILE A 46 9.19 -1.21 19.50
CA ILE A 46 10.09 -1.53 18.39
C ILE A 46 10.29 -0.28 17.54
N THR A 47 11.52 0.26 17.54
CA THR A 47 11.94 1.34 16.63
C THR A 47 12.70 0.74 15.44
N VAL A 48 12.06 0.74 14.26
CA VAL A 48 12.61 0.13 13.03
C VAL A 48 12.32 0.99 11.80
N LYS A 49 13.10 0.79 10.75
CA LYS A 49 12.88 1.48 9.46
C LYS A 49 11.87 0.75 8.56
N ARG A 50 11.70 -0.56 8.76
CA ARG A 50 10.84 -1.43 7.95
C ARG A 50 10.46 -2.71 8.70
N ILE A 51 9.21 -3.11 8.56
CA ILE A 51 8.66 -4.42 8.91
C ILE A 51 8.11 -5.03 7.62
N THR A 52 8.46 -6.29 7.34
CA THR A 52 7.90 -7.05 6.22
C THR A 52 7.27 -8.31 6.78
N VAL A 53 5.95 -8.46 6.58
CA VAL A 53 5.24 -9.70 6.85
C VAL A 53 5.25 -10.52 5.57
N VAL A 54 5.70 -11.76 5.67
CA VAL A 54 5.78 -12.71 4.56
C VAL A 54 4.88 -13.91 4.82
N GLY A 55 4.39 -14.54 3.75
CA GLY A 55 3.76 -15.86 3.83
C GLY A 55 4.79 -16.98 3.90
N GLU A 56 4.31 -18.22 4.08
CA GLU A 56 5.13 -19.44 4.03
C GLU A 56 5.83 -19.64 2.66
N ASP A 57 5.29 -19.02 1.62
CA ASP A 57 5.86 -18.94 0.27
C ASP A 57 6.98 -17.89 0.13
N ASN A 58 7.34 -17.20 1.22
CA ASN A 58 8.27 -16.07 1.27
C ASN A 58 7.82 -14.84 0.45
N LEU A 59 6.55 -14.78 0.02
CA LEU A 59 6.00 -13.61 -0.65
C LEU A 59 5.49 -12.59 0.38
N PRO A 60 5.56 -11.29 0.08
CA PRO A 60 5.05 -10.27 0.99
C PRO A 60 3.53 -10.39 1.17
N ARG A 61 3.06 -10.01 2.36
CA ARG A 61 1.64 -9.82 2.72
C ARG A 61 1.39 -8.39 3.18
N MET A 62 2.38 -7.81 3.84
CA MET A 62 2.35 -6.42 4.29
C MET A 62 3.78 -5.88 4.39
N VAL A 63 3.99 -4.65 3.94
CA VAL A 63 5.24 -3.92 4.17
C VAL A 63 4.92 -2.59 4.84
N LEU A 64 5.35 -2.41 6.08
CA LEU A 64 5.34 -1.13 6.79
C LEU A 64 6.76 -0.55 6.75
N SER A 65 6.93 0.66 6.22
CA SER A 65 8.26 1.29 6.19
C SER A 65 8.22 2.81 6.08
N ASN A 66 9.40 3.41 6.27
CA ASN A 66 9.66 4.77 5.81
C ASN A 66 9.73 4.86 4.27
N GLU A 67 9.76 6.09 3.75
CA GLU A 67 9.75 6.45 2.33
C GLU A 67 10.98 5.92 1.57
N THR A 68 12.13 5.83 2.22
CA THR A 68 13.39 5.36 1.59
C THR A 68 13.51 3.83 1.50
N ARG A 69 12.67 3.06 2.21
CA ARG A 69 12.68 1.59 2.23
C ARG A 69 11.38 0.96 1.77
N GLN A 70 10.49 1.74 1.19
CA GLN A 70 9.18 1.27 0.75
C GLN A 70 9.28 0.22 -0.36
N HIS A 71 8.34 -0.72 -0.34
CA HIS A 71 8.21 -1.70 -1.42
C HIS A 71 7.82 -0.99 -2.71
N SER A 72 8.49 -1.33 -3.82
CA SER A 72 8.19 -0.73 -5.12
C SER A 72 6.87 -1.21 -5.69
N GLY A 73 6.40 -2.35 -5.21
CA GLY A 73 5.17 -3.00 -5.65
C GLY A 73 5.47 -4.21 -6.52
N ARG A 74 4.49 -5.08 -6.65
CA ARG A 74 4.60 -6.32 -7.42
C ARG A 74 3.24 -6.62 -8.03
N MET A 75 3.22 -7.13 -9.25
CA MET A 75 2.01 -7.53 -9.94
C MET A 75 2.29 -8.69 -10.89
N GLU A 76 1.42 -9.71 -10.90
CA GLU A 76 1.52 -10.90 -11.75
C GLU A 76 2.90 -11.57 -11.68
N GLY A 77 3.45 -11.66 -10.46
CA GLY A 77 4.75 -12.28 -10.22
C GLY A 77 5.97 -11.44 -10.62
N LYS A 78 5.78 -10.20 -11.09
CA LYS A 78 6.86 -9.28 -11.47
C LYS A 78 7.00 -8.13 -10.47
N GLU A 79 8.23 -7.87 -10.04
CA GLU A 79 8.54 -6.68 -9.25
C GLU A 79 8.48 -5.42 -10.12
N PHE A 80 7.92 -4.35 -9.59
CA PHE A 80 8.02 -3.05 -10.23
C PHE A 80 9.41 -2.43 -10.04
N PRO A 81 9.89 -1.62 -11.00
CA PRO A 81 11.12 -0.87 -10.84
C PRO A 81 11.11 -0.01 -9.57
N LYS A 82 12.30 0.26 -9.04
CA LYS A 82 12.44 1.14 -7.87
C LYS A 82 11.78 2.49 -8.13
N ARG A 83 10.87 2.89 -7.25
CA ARG A 83 10.16 4.17 -7.31
C ARG A 83 10.12 4.84 -5.94
N GLU A 84 10.07 6.17 -5.94
CA GLU A 84 9.83 6.95 -4.73
C GLU A 84 8.36 6.84 -4.32
N ARG A 85 8.12 6.54 -3.05
CA ARG A 85 6.78 6.44 -2.46
C ARG A 85 6.81 6.96 -1.04
N PRO A 86 5.70 7.48 -0.52
CA PRO A 86 5.64 7.91 0.86
C PRO A 86 5.83 6.74 1.85
N ALA A 87 6.11 7.10 3.10
CA ALA A 87 6.06 6.17 4.22
C ALA A 87 4.64 5.63 4.40
N GLY A 88 4.53 4.40 4.92
CA GLY A 88 3.25 3.77 5.14
C GLY A 88 3.27 2.26 5.04
N ILE A 89 2.08 1.69 4.85
CA ILE A 89 1.78 0.26 4.75
C ILE A 89 1.37 -0.05 3.30
N ILE A 90 1.98 -1.05 2.69
CA ILE A 90 1.53 -1.63 1.42
C ILE A 90 1.02 -3.05 1.67
N PHE A 91 -0.16 -3.37 1.14
CA PHE A 91 -0.79 -4.68 1.28
C PHE A 91 -0.60 -5.52 0.02
N PHE A 92 -0.50 -6.84 0.22
CA PHE A 92 -0.30 -7.80 -0.86
C PHE A 92 -1.27 -8.97 -0.71
N THR A 93 -1.76 -9.49 -1.84
CA THR A 93 -2.60 -10.69 -1.89
C THR A 93 -1.80 -11.95 -1.50
N ASN A 94 -2.48 -13.09 -1.40
CA ASN A 94 -1.83 -14.39 -1.20
C ASN A 94 -0.91 -14.82 -2.37
N LYS A 95 -0.99 -14.15 -3.53
CA LYS A 95 -0.06 -14.33 -4.65
C LYS A 95 1.11 -13.34 -4.64
N GLY A 96 1.17 -12.48 -3.63
CA GLY A 96 2.18 -11.44 -3.49
C GLY A 96 1.95 -10.21 -4.37
N ASP A 97 0.78 -10.05 -4.98
CA ASP A 97 0.46 -8.87 -5.80
C ASP A 97 -0.01 -7.71 -4.91
N GLU A 98 0.50 -6.50 -5.16
CA GLU A 98 0.08 -5.27 -4.46
C GLU A 98 -1.42 -5.05 -4.67
N CYS A 99 -2.15 -4.77 -3.60
CA CYS A 99 -3.61 -4.61 -3.62
C CYS A 99 -4.10 -3.38 -2.84
N GLY A 100 -3.26 -2.36 -2.74
CA GLY A 100 -3.52 -1.11 -2.03
C GLY A 100 -2.57 -0.87 -0.86
N GLY A 101 -2.84 0.20 -0.12
CA GLY A 101 -1.98 0.63 0.97
C GLY A 101 -2.53 1.80 1.76
N ILE A 102 -1.86 2.10 2.87
CA ILE A 102 -2.05 3.31 3.67
C ILE A 102 -0.75 4.09 3.58
N VAL A 103 -0.78 5.27 2.98
CA VAL A 103 0.42 6.11 2.81
C VAL A 103 0.14 7.52 3.30
N ALA A 104 1.17 8.16 3.85
CA ALA A 104 1.10 9.56 4.24
C ALA A 104 2.40 10.28 3.87
N ALA A 105 2.27 11.51 3.38
CA ALA A 105 3.40 12.34 3.01
C ALA A 105 3.14 13.79 3.37
N THR A 106 4.22 14.50 3.68
CA THR A 106 4.22 15.97 3.62
C THR A 106 5.43 16.40 2.79
N THR A 107 5.21 17.26 1.80
CA THR A 107 6.27 17.89 1.04
C THR A 107 6.12 19.40 1.15
N ALA A 108 7.23 20.09 1.41
CA ALA A 108 7.26 21.55 1.48
C ALA A 108 8.34 22.04 0.51
N LYS A 109 7.95 22.87 -0.46
CA LYS A 109 8.85 23.41 -1.48
C LYS A 109 8.35 24.78 -1.95
N ASP A 110 9.27 25.74 -2.06
CA ASP A 110 9.01 27.07 -2.65
C ASP A 110 7.79 27.81 -2.06
N GLY A 111 7.56 27.68 -0.75
CA GLY A 111 6.41 28.30 -0.07
C GLY A 111 5.07 27.57 -0.26
N SER A 112 5.07 26.44 -0.95
CA SER A 112 3.95 25.51 -1.09
C SER A 112 4.15 24.31 -0.16
N VAL A 113 3.10 23.91 0.56
CA VAL A 113 3.07 22.72 1.41
C VAL A 113 1.98 21.80 0.91
N ASN A 114 2.34 20.56 0.57
CA ASN A 114 1.41 19.49 0.24
C ASN A 114 1.43 18.48 1.38
N HIS A 115 0.28 18.23 1.99
CA HIS A 115 0.08 17.23 3.01
C HIS A 115 -1.02 16.27 2.56
N GLY A 116 -0.74 14.97 2.61
CA GLY A 116 -1.70 13.98 2.18
C GLY A 116 -1.62 12.67 2.93
N MET A 117 -2.77 12.04 3.08
CA MET A 117 -2.89 10.66 3.54
C MET A 117 -3.91 9.93 2.65
N SER A 118 -3.55 8.73 2.22
CA SER A 118 -4.39 7.91 1.36
C SER A 118 -4.49 6.49 1.90
N PHE A 119 -5.70 5.96 1.98
CA PHE A 119 -5.97 4.54 2.16
C PHE A 119 -6.67 4.02 0.91
N THR A 120 -6.02 3.09 0.21
CA THR A 120 -6.44 2.60 -1.09
C THR A 120 -6.77 1.11 -1.06
N MET A 121 -7.76 0.74 -1.87
CA MET A 121 -7.99 -0.63 -2.31
C MET A 121 -7.94 -0.66 -3.84
N ASP A 122 -7.07 -1.50 -4.34
CA ASP A 122 -6.79 -1.62 -5.77
C ASP A 122 -7.74 -2.63 -6.40
N ASN A 123 -8.02 -2.47 -7.70
CA ASN A 123 -8.76 -3.47 -8.44
C ASN A 123 -7.91 -4.75 -8.60
N TYR A 124 -8.55 -5.88 -8.92
CA TYR A 124 -7.78 -7.05 -9.30
C TYR A 124 -6.95 -6.78 -10.58
N HIS A 125 -5.62 -6.83 -10.44
CA HIS A 125 -4.64 -6.50 -11.50
C HIS A 125 -4.75 -5.06 -12.07
N ASP A 126 -5.37 -4.16 -11.33
CA ASP A 126 -5.42 -2.73 -11.68
C ASP A 126 -5.28 -1.86 -10.43
N ASP A 127 -5.26 -0.55 -10.57
CA ASP A 127 -5.04 0.40 -9.47
C ASP A 127 -6.37 0.74 -8.75
N GLN A 128 -6.29 1.73 -7.86
CA GLN A 128 -7.31 2.23 -6.94
C GLN A 128 -8.75 2.29 -7.45
N VAL A 129 -9.63 1.45 -6.90
CA VAL A 129 -11.10 1.50 -7.10
C VAL A 129 -11.84 2.01 -5.88
N ILE A 130 -11.29 1.87 -4.68
CA ILE A 130 -11.83 2.50 -3.46
C ILE A 130 -10.71 3.26 -2.79
N GLN A 131 -10.97 4.50 -2.39
CA GLN A 131 -9.96 5.35 -1.75
C GLN A 131 -10.59 6.27 -0.70
N LEU A 132 -10.04 6.24 0.52
CA LEU A 132 -10.22 7.31 1.50
C LEU A 132 -9.00 8.23 1.42
N LEU A 133 -9.24 9.50 1.10
CA LEU A 133 -8.18 10.48 0.86
C LEU A 133 -8.37 11.70 1.76
N ASN A 134 -7.27 12.22 2.29
CA ASN A 134 -7.14 13.59 2.74
C ASN A 134 -5.96 14.20 1.95
N ASP A 135 -6.22 15.27 1.23
CA ASP A 135 -5.24 15.96 0.38
C ASP A 135 -5.38 17.46 0.60
N GLU A 136 -4.27 18.09 0.97
CA GLU A 136 -4.21 19.47 1.42
C GLU A 136 -2.99 20.15 0.80
N THR A 137 -3.23 21.17 -0.02
CA THR A 137 -2.19 22.05 -0.57
C THR A 137 -2.37 23.44 0.01
N TYR A 138 -1.30 23.97 0.60
CA TYR A 138 -1.23 25.33 1.15
C TYR A 138 -0.20 26.12 0.37
N GLU A 139 -0.62 27.19 -0.29
CA GLU A 139 0.27 28.02 -1.09
C GLU A 139 -0.22 29.47 -1.12
N ASN A 140 0.68 30.43 -0.93
CA ASN A 140 0.37 31.87 -1.00
C ASN A 140 -0.84 32.29 -0.14
N GLY A 141 -0.97 31.70 1.06
CA GLY A 141 -2.08 31.96 1.99
C GLY A 141 -3.43 31.36 1.58
N LYS A 142 -3.47 30.55 0.52
CA LYS A 142 -4.65 29.80 0.07
C LYS A 142 -4.51 28.32 0.44
N ALA A 143 -5.63 27.69 0.73
CA ALA A 143 -5.71 26.26 0.98
C ALA A 143 -6.63 25.60 -0.06
N GLU A 144 -6.09 24.67 -0.82
CA GLU A 144 -6.83 23.72 -1.64
C GLU A 144 -6.92 22.41 -0.87
N VAL A 145 -8.13 21.99 -0.55
CA VAL A 145 -8.35 20.82 0.30
C VAL A 145 -9.35 19.92 -0.41
N SER A 146 -9.05 18.63 -0.48
CA SER A 146 -9.96 17.58 -0.91
C SER A 146 -9.89 16.44 0.10
N ARG A 147 -11.03 16.04 0.66
CA ARG A 147 -11.06 14.92 1.62
C ARG A 147 -12.35 14.14 1.52
N GLY A 148 -12.26 12.83 1.48
CA GLY A 148 -13.44 11.98 1.34
C GLY A 148 -13.15 10.59 0.81
N LEU A 149 -14.25 9.88 0.56
CA LEU A 149 -14.29 8.53 0.03
C LEU A 149 -14.63 8.57 -1.46
N MET A 150 -13.85 7.87 -2.28
CA MET A 150 -13.99 7.76 -3.73
C MET A 150 -14.21 6.31 -4.15
N PHE A 151 -15.10 6.14 -5.12
CA PHE A 151 -15.31 4.88 -5.83
C PHE A 151 -15.06 5.09 -7.31
N ASN A 152 -14.13 4.33 -7.86
CA ASN A 152 -13.81 4.30 -9.27
C ASN A 152 -14.08 2.89 -9.82
N GLU A 153 -14.23 2.81 -11.14
CA GLU A 153 -14.44 1.56 -11.85
C GLU A 153 -13.59 1.55 -13.12
N TYR A 154 -12.85 0.48 -13.35
CA TYR A 154 -12.10 0.28 -14.58
C TYR A 154 -12.98 -0.40 -15.65
N PRO A 155 -12.81 -0.06 -16.94
CA PRO A 155 -13.45 -0.78 -18.02
C PRO A 155 -13.11 -2.28 -18.00
N VAL A 156 -14.09 -3.13 -18.31
CA VAL A 156 -13.86 -4.59 -18.38
C VAL A 156 -12.77 -4.90 -19.40
N GLY A 157 -11.79 -5.71 -19.00
CA GLY A 157 -10.67 -6.13 -19.85
C GLY A 157 -9.49 -5.16 -19.88
N SER A 158 -9.54 -4.01 -19.21
CA SER A 158 -8.32 -3.23 -18.92
C SER A 158 -7.56 -3.83 -17.75
N ASN A 159 -6.24 -3.72 -17.77
CA ASN A 159 -5.37 -4.01 -16.64
C ASN A 159 -4.21 -3.02 -16.61
N LEU A 160 -3.54 -2.94 -15.46
CA LEU A 160 -2.45 -1.98 -15.23
C LEU A 160 -1.27 -2.21 -16.17
N ASN A 161 -0.81 -3.47 -16.31
CA ASN A 161 0.40 -3.81 -17.04
C ASN A 161 0.29 -3.44 -18.53
N ASP A 162 -0.82 -3.80 -19.18
CA ASP A 162 -1.07 -3.46 -20.58
C ASP A 162 -1.20 -1.95 -20.78
N ARG A 163 -1.90 -1.26 -19.87
CA ARG A 163 -2.06 0.19 -19.94
C ARG A 163 -0.73 0.92 -19.74
N MET A 164 0.13 0.44 -18.85
CA MET A 164 1.49 0.96 -18.67
C MET A 164 2.34 0.76 -19.93
N ALA A 165 2.35 -0.44 -20.51
CA ALA A 165 3.08 -0.71 -21.74
C ALA A 165 2.64 0.22 -22.90
N LYS A 166 1.33 0.37 -23.11
CA LYS A 166 0.77 1.31 -24.10
C LYS A 166 1.20 2.75 -23.80
N THR A 167 1.17 3.16 -22.54
CA THR A 167 1.56 4.52 -22.13
C THR A 167 3.04 4.78 -22.39
N GLU A 168 3.92 3.83 -22.12
CA GLU A 168 5.36 3.96 -22.41
C GLU A 168 5.65 4.08 -23.92
N GLU A 169 4.91 3.36 -24.77
CA GLU A 169 5.02 3.54 -26.22
C GLU A 169 4.55 4.94 -26.66
N LEU A 170 3.42 5.42 -26.11
CA LEU A 170 2.91 6.76 -26.41
C LEU A 170 3.86 7.87 -25.94
N LYS A 171 4.61 7.65 -24.85
CA LYS A 171 5.62 8.60 -24.37
C LYS A 171 6.75 8.86 -25.38
N LYS A 172 6.97 7.97 -26.35
CA LYS A 172 7.98 8.12 -27.40
C LYS A 172 7.56 9.08 -28.52
N ILE A 173 6.28 9.47 -28.60
CA ILE A 173 5.80 10.48 -29.55
C ILE A 173 6.51 11.80 -29.25
N ALA A 174 7.14 12.40 -30.26
CA ALA A 174 7.94 13.61 -30.09
C ALA A 174 7.07 14.85 -29.80
N ASP A 175 6.00 15.06 -30.57
CA ASP A 175 5.09 16.20 -30.38
C ASP A 175 4.33 16.07 -29.05
N PRO A 176 4.52 17.03 -28.11
CA PRO A 176 3.81 17.02 -26.84
C PRO A 176 2.28 17.02 -26.95
N LYS A 177 1.72 17.76 -27.93
CA LYS A 177 0.26 17.88 -28.08
C LYS A 177 -0.34 16.57 -28.58
N GLU A 178 0.28 15.97 -29.59
CA GLU A 178 -0.13 14.67 -30.11
C GLU A 178 0.00 13.59 -29.03
N ARG A 179 1.14 13.58 -28.30
CA ARG A 179 1.37 12.66 -27.18
C ARG A 179 0.29 12.77 -26.11
N GLU A 180 -0.02 13.99 -25.67
CA GLU A 180 -1.04 14.24 -24.66
C GLU A 180 -2.43 13.80 -25.14
N ALA A 181 -2.79 14.12 -26.39
CA ALA A 181 -4.06 13.71 -26.98
C ALA A 181 -4.19 12.17 -27.02
N LYS A 182 -3.14 11.46 -27.45
CA LYS A 182 -3.14 9.99 -27.51
C LYS A 182 -3.17 9.33 -26.14
N ILE A 183 -2.47 9.88 -25.16
CA ILE A 183 -2.56 9.41 -23.77
C ILE A 183 -3.98 9.67 -23.25
N GLY A 184 -4.57 10.83 -23.54
CA GLY A 184 -5.96 11.15 -23.21
C GLY A 184 -6.95 10.15 -23.80
N GLU A 185 -6.83 9.83 -25.09
CA GLU A 185 -7.65 8.80 -25.76
C GLU A 185 -7.55 7.43 -25.07
N LEU A 186 -6.34 7.03 -24.67
CA LEU A 186 -6.11 5.78 -23.93
C LEU A 186 -6.80 5.80 -22.56
N TRP A 187 -6.66 6.87 -21.78
CA TRP A 187 -7.31 7.00 -20.46
C TRP A 187 -8.83 7.14 -20.57
N ASP A 188 -9.32 7.75 -21.64
CA ASP A 188 -10.75 7.80 -21.93
C ASP A 188 -11.32 6.40 -22.18
N LYS A 189 -10.56 5.53 -22.85
CA LYS A 189 -10.96 4.17 -23.18
C LYS A 189 -10.73 3.15 -22.06
N GLU A 190 -9.58 3.20 -21.38
CA GLU A 190 -9.06 2.14 -20.50
C GLU A 190 -8.78 2.62 -19.07
N GLY A 191 -8.96 3.90 -18.79
CA GLY A 191 -8.74 4.51 -17.49
C GLY A 191 -9.94 4.38 -16.55
N ALA A 192 -9.66 4.49 -15.24
CA ALA A 192 -10.68 4.46 -14.20
C ALA A 192 -11.72 5.56 -14.40
N LYS A 193 -13.01 5.23 -14.22
CA LYS A 193 -14.12 6.16 -14.21
C LYS A 193 -14.65 6.31 -12.79
N ARG A 194 -14.61 7.52 -12.26
CA ARG A 194 -15.25 7.82 -10.97
C ARG A 194 -16.73 7.53 -11.07
N ARG A 195 -17.28 6.82 -10.09
CA ARG A 195 -18.72 6.50 -9.96
C ARG A 195 -19.36 7.27 -8.81
N MET A 196 -18.61 7.47 -7.75
CA MET A 196 -19.07 8.21 -6.58
C MET A 196 -17.92 8.92 -5.86
N PHE A 197 -18.22 10.09 -5.31
CA PHE A 197 -17.39 10.75 -4.30
C PHE A 197 -18.27 11.21 -3.15
N ILE A 198 -17.82 10.96 -1.91
CA ILE A 198 -18.45 11.45 -0.69
C ILE A 198 -17.41 12.21 0.10
N GLY A 199 -17.61 13.51 0.27
CA GLY A 199 -16.67 14.34 1.02
C GLY A 199 -16.67 15.79 0.59
N ARG A 200 -15.60 16.50 0.94
CA ARG A 200 -15.37 17.90 0.60
C ARG A 200 -14.40 17.98 -0.58
N ASN A 201 -14.83 18.60 -1.68
CA ASN A 201 -13.98 18.82 -2.86
C ASN A 201 -13.16 20.13 -2.73
N VAL A 202 -12.32 20.41 -3.74
CA VAL A 202 -11.47 21.62 -3.81
C VAL A 202 -12.26 22.92 -3.88
N ASN A 203 -13.52 22.89 -4.35
CA ASN A 203 -14.42 24.05 -4.35
C ASN A 203 -15.03 24.33 -2.97
N ALA A 204 -14.68 23.53 -1.96
CA ALA A 204 -15.28 23.51 -0.64
C ALA A 204 -16.76 23.08 -0.61
N ASP A 205 -17.24 22.39 -1.65
CA ASP A 205 -18.53 21.74 -1.62
C ASP A 205 -18.41 20.42 -0.85
N ALA A 206 -19.29 20.21 0.14
CA ALA A 206 -19.31 19.01 0.96
C ALA A 206 -20.58 18.19 0.68
N GLY A 207 -20.44 16.95 0.22
CA GLY A 207 -21.61 16.13 -0.10
C GLY A 207 -21.32 14.85 -0.86
N VAL A 208 -22.33 14.37 -1.58
CA VAL A 208 -22.32 13.17 -2.41
C VAL A 208 -22.42 13.57 -3.88
N PHE A 209 -21.49 13.08 -4.68
CA PHE A 209 -21.36 13.38 -6.10
C PHE A 209 -21.41 12.06 -6.87
N LEU A 210 -22.36 11.94 -7.79
CA LEU A 210 -22.62 10.73 -8.56
C LEU A 210 -22.29 10.96 -10.04
N TYR A 211 -21.68 9.96 -10.65
CA TYR A 211 -21.12 10.03 -11.98
C TYR A 211 -21.66 8.89 -12.87
N ASP A 212 -21.80 9.15 -14.16
CA ASP A 212 -22.20 8.12 -15.13
C ASP A 212 -21.07 7.12 -15.43
N ALA A 213 -21.37 6.14 -16.28
CA ALA A 213 -20.40 5.12 -16.72
C ALA A 213 -19.19 5.70 -17.47
N LYS A 214 -19.25 6.96 -17.93
CA LYS A 214 -18.13 7.65 -18.57
C LYS A 214 -17.38 8.57 -17.59
N GLY A 215 -17.71 8.52 -16.29
CA GLY A 215 -17.13 9.38 -15.27
C GLY A 215 -17.60 10.83 -15.32
N LYS A 216 -18.72 11.13 -16.00
CA LYS A 216 -19.27 12.49 -16.07
C LYS A 216 -20.25 12.70 -14.91
N PRO A 217 -20.12 13.77 -14.11
CA PRO A 217 -21.04 14.00 -13.01
C PRO A 217 -22.48 14.21 -13.51
N LYS A 218 -23.43 13.59 -12.81
CA LYS A 218 -24.85 13.54 -13.14
C LYS A 218 -25.76 14.03 -12.03
N MET A 219 -25.40 13.80 -10.79
CA MET A 219 -26.17 14.24 -9.63
C MET A 219 -25.23 14.67 -8.53
N LYS A 220 -25.58 15.75 -7.84
CA LYS A 220 -24.84 16.29 -6.70
C LYS A 220 -25.82 16.60 -5.60
N ILE A 221 -25.55 16.13 -4.39
CA ILE A 221 -26.29 16.47 -3.17
C ILE A 221 -25.24 17.01 -2.20
N TYR A 222 -25.22 18.32 -1.97
CA TYR A 222 -24.11 18.95 -1.28
C TYR A 222 -24.48 20.25 -0.59
N VAL A 223 -23.64 20.68 0.34
CA VAL A 223 -23.63 22.03 0.89
C VAL A 223 -22.48 22.78 0.23
N ASP A 224 -22.76 23.92 -0.37
CA ASP A 224 -21.73 24.73 -1.03
C ASP A 224 -20.87 25.50 -0.01
N LYS A 225 -19.82 26.14 -0.51
CA LYS A 225 -18.90 26.96 0.31
C LYS A 225 -19.61 28.04 1.15
N ALA A 226 -20.77 28.52 0.72
CA ALA A 226 -21.55 29.55 1.42
C ALA A 226 -22.55 28.95 2.43
N GLY A 227 -22.60 27.62 2.59
CA GLY A 227 -23.49 26.93 3.50
C GLY A 227 -24.87 26.64 2.92
N ASN A 228 -25.10 26.90 1.64
CA ASN A 228 -26.40 26.65 1.03
C ASN A 228 -26.52 25.16 0.66
N PRO A 229 -27.60 24.47 1.07
CA PRO A 229 -27.88 23.15 0.55
C PRO A 229 -28.16 23.24 -0.96
N LYS A 230 -27.79 22.21 -1.72
CA LYS A 230 -28.03 22.07 -3.15
C LYS A 230 -28.31 20.63 -3.52
N ILE A 231 -29.28 20.43 -4.41
CA ILE A 231 -29.44 19.18 -5.14
C ILE A 231 -29.47 19.51 -6.62
N GLU A 232 -28.42 19.13 -7.34
CA GLU A 232 -28.27 19.45 -8.75
C GLU A 232 -28.28 18.19 -9.60
N VAL A 233 -29.15 18.15 -10.61
CA VAL A 233 -29.22 17.07 -11.59
C VAL A 233 -28.80 17.59 -12.96
N ARG A 234 -27.94 16.84 -13.65
CA ARG A 234 -27.49 17.17 -15.01
C ARG A 234 -28.43 16.58 -16.04
N ASP A 235 -29.03 17.43 -16.87
CA ASP A 235 -29.93 17.00 -17.93
C ASP A 235 -29.19 16.44 -19.16
N SER A 236 -29.96 16.01 -20.17
CA SER A 236 -29.45 15.45 -21.42
C SER A 236 -28.66 16.48 -22.26
N THR A 237 -28.90 17.78 -22.07
CA THR A 237 -28.15 18.87 -22.72
C THR A 237 -26.84 19.18 -22.01
N GLY A 238 -26.63 18.58 -20.83
CA GLY A 238 -25.45 18.76 -20.02
C GLY A 238 -25.55 19.93 -19.02
N LYS A 239 -26.71 20.59 -18.91
CA LYS A 239 -26.95 21.68 -17.94
C LYS A 239 -27.38 21.11 -16.59
N TYR A 240 -26.96 21.75 -15.51
CA TYR A 240 -27.42 21.42 -14.17
C TYR A 240 -28.70 22.19 -13.84
N LYS A 241 -29.65 21.50 -13.21
CA LYS A 241 -30.85 22.08 -12.62
C LYS A 241 -30.81 21.86 -11.12
N ASN A 242 -30.89 22.94 -10.35
CA ASN A 242 -31.08 22.86 -8.91
C ASN A 242 -32.56 22.53 -8.63
N ILE A 243 -32.84 21.45 -7.89
CA ILE A 243 -34.22 20.97 -7.68
C ILE A 243 -34.84 21.41 -6.35
N ILE A 244 -34.08 22.09 -5.49
CA ILE A 244 -34.57 22.60 -4.20
C ILE A 244 -34.92 24.10 -4.22
N GLN A 245 -34.53 24.83 -5.26
CA GLN A 245 -34.94 26.22 -5.47
C GLN A 245 -36.14 26.21 -6.41
N GLN A 246 -37.33 26.52 -5.87
CA GLN A 246 -38.49 26.94 -6.65
C GLN A 246 -38.33 28.39 -7.09
#